data_AF-A0A502EVN5-F1
#
_entry.id   AF-A0A502EVN5-F1
#
_cell.length_a   1.000
_cell.length_b   1.000
_cell.length_c   1.000
_cell.angle_alpha   90.00
_cell.angle_beta   90.00
_cell.angle_gamma   90.00
#
_symmetry.space_group_name_H-M   'P 1'
#
loop_
_entity.id
_entity.type
_entity.pdbx_description
1 polymer ?
#
loop_
_entity_poly.entity_id
_entity_poly.type
_entity_poly.pdbx_seq_one_letter_code
_entity_poly.pdbx_strand_id
1 'polypeptide(L)'
;MKLKLLLLSLLVFVEIGFAQNSVTYSSKSGTVTTNSGVEGSLDIIISCYGNSGNPVILNQHFLCGDPDGFVSNLASNGLSLIPGQTTTLKFKFKKTVTSDTQKVYKFTTNGSCFQSESEMIKITVNYKNGSTTTPTNPTNPTNPTNPTNPTNPTPSTNIITYNNSSENDQTVNEGTEFKKLIGSDMGSTYQWYKLRTDAVGGTVAIPGAVGKDYLPVEQYSTYYWRRAYGVSKDVYSNRIAIWIKPAPAIQNNTINLVDWTIKGTIPTGGINSSYTFSWVLLGAEDPYTFPDNGQNLEITESLYNFLSSYPNATIVRYITSGSRSSTSNHVNILPVPLPITDIENNSISISGYKITGSQPTGGVGEYRYSWFLGSQEDPIVFDETTKDLDLTPYPLAISLLQNDHTAVIFRTVRSVKRSNSNKISLYGISALKQQTLKFQSESDLLTVYPNPTSESINFSTNFSTNKEIEIVVYSDKLGNEKSVFKGTVTPNQVVNWNIPASYQKGIYFYKILSGNKEVKTGKIIVQ
;
A
#
# COMPACT_ATOMS: atom_id res chain seq x y z
N MET A 1 -21.71 25.48 58.86
CA MET A 1 -21.88 26.78 58.18
C MET A 1 -20.51 27.20 57.65
N LYS A 2 -20.37 27.22 56.30
CA LYS A 2 -19.40 27.93 55.41
C LYS A 2 -18.04 28.32 56.02
N LEU A 3 -16.88 27.92 55.50
CA LEU A 3 -16.33 28.29 54.18
C LEU A 3 -15.01 27.49 53.96
N LYS A 4 -15.02 26.34 53.28
CA LYS A 4 -14.61 26.15 51.88
C LYS A 4 -13.48 27.08 51.36
N LEU A 5 -12.41 26.41 50.93
CA LEU A 5 -11.67 26.66 49.67
C LEU A 5 -10.69 27.85 49.65
N LEU A 6 -9.38 27.55 49.76
CA LEU A 6 -8.28 28.07 48.94
C LEU A 6 -6.96 27.75 49.66
N LEU A 7 -6.28 26.64 49.36
CA LEU A 7 -4.81 26.54 49.45
C LEU A 7 -4.29 25.17 48.97
N LEU A 8 -4.64 24.72 47.75
CA LEU A 8 -3.87 23.64 47.10
C LEU A 8 -4.09 23.59 45.58
N SER A 9 -3.74 24.66 44.87
CA SER A 9 -3.56 24.61 43.41
C SER A 9 -2.74 25.81 42.94
N LEU A 10 -1.45 25.81 43.25
CA LEU A 10 -0.48 26.61 42.50
C LEU A 10 0.48 25.64 41.78
N LEU A 11 -0.10 24.78 40.94
CA LEU A 11 0.63 24.18 39.83
C LEU A 11 0.77 25.29 38.80
N VAL A 12 1.98 25.85 38.73
CA VAL A 12 2.40 26.70 37.62
C VAL A 12 2.34 25.82 36.37
N PHE A 13 1.22 25.89 35.64
CA PHE A 13 1.23 25.60 34.21
C PHE A 13 2.05 26.72 33.59
N VAL A 14 3.36 26.48 33.45
CA VAL A 14 4.06 27.08 32.32
C VAL A 14 3.47 26.37 31.11
N GLU A 15 2.42 26.96 30.53
CA GLU A 15 2.12 26.69 29.13
C GLU A 15 3.42 27.01 28.39
N ILE A 16 4.14 25.96 28.00
CA ILE A 16 5.12 26.05 26.93
C ILE A 16 4.25 26.36 25.70
N GLY A 17 3.91 27.64 25.54
CA GLY A 17 3.22 28.16 24.38
C GLY A 17 4.18 28.01 23.22
N PHE A 18 4.15 26.85 22.58
CA PHE A 18 4.72 26.71 21.24
C PHE A 18 4.10 27.84 20.43
N ALA A 19 4.93 28.75 19.92
CA ALA A 19 4.46 29.85 19.09
C ALA A 19 3.84 29.25 17.81
N GLN A 20 2.53 29.01 17.85
CA GLN A 20 1.78 28.53 16.71
C GLN A 20 1.25 29.74 15.95
N ASN A 21 1.64 29.82 14.68
CA ASN A 21 1.03 30.77 13.77
C ASN A 21 -0.41 30.33 13.49
N SER A 22 -1.32 31.28 13.42
CA SER A 22 -2.74 31.06 13.21
C SER A 22 -3.24 31.92 12.05
N VAL A 23 -4.31 31.48 11.39
CA VAL A 23 -4.93 32.24 10.31
C VAL A 23 -6.36 32.59 10.66
N THR A 24 -6.77 33.82 10.32
CA THR A 24 -8.16 34.24 10.41
C THR A 24 -8.71 34.52 9.02
N TYR A 25 -10.03 34.40 8.90
CA TYR A 25 -10.76 34.60 7.65
C TYR A 25 -11.67 35.81 7.84
N SER A 26 -11.65 36.75 6.89
CA SER A 26 -12.53 37.92 6.87
C SER A 26 -14.01 37.56 6.93
N SER A 27 -14.39 36.42 6.34
CA SER A 27 -15.68 35.79 6.54
C SER A 27 -15.58 34.28 6.35
N LYS A 28 -16.35 33.52 7.14
CA LYS A 28 -16.59 32.09 6.92
C LYS A 28 -17.91 31.81 6.21
N SER A 29 -18.60 32.84 5.73
CA SER A 29 -19.80 32.70 4.92
C SER A 29 -19.95 33.77 3.86
N GLY A 30 -20.50 33.44 2.69
CA GLY A 30 -20.81 34.43 1.67
C GLY A 30 -21.89 33.98 0.71
N THR A 31 -22.45 34.94 -0.02
CA THR A 31 -23.46 34.68 -1.05
C THR A 31 -23.02 35.27 -2.39
N VAL A 32 -23.11 34.48 -3.45
CA VAL A 32 -22.88 34.90 -4.84
C VAL A 32 -24.18 34.72 -5.61
N THR A 33 -24.56 35.70 -6.42
CA THR A 33 -25.67 35.54 -7.38
C THR A 33 -25.11 35.69 -8.78
N THR A 34 -25.35 34.70 -9.64
CA THR A 34 -24.88 34.71 -11.03
C THR A 34 -25.96 34.20 -11.98
N ASN A 35 -25.97 34.72 -13.20
CA ASN A 35 -26.87 34.24 -14.25
C ASN A 35 -26.41 32.89 -14.79
N SER A 36 -27.35 32.11 -15.34
CA SER A 36 -27.10 30.83 -15.98
C SER A 36 -25.97 30.94 -17.01
N GLY A 37 -24.94 30.12 -16.84
CA GLY A 37 -23.78 30.11 -17.73
C GLY A 37 -22.80 31.29 -17.55
N VAL A 38 -23.01 32.18 -16.57
CA VAL A 38 -22.10 33.30 -16.25
C VAL A 38 -21.27 32.96 -15.00
N GLU A 39 -19.99 33.35 -15.01
CA GLU A 39 -19.09 33.16 -13.86
C GLU A 39 -19.39 34.22 -12.79
N GLY A 40 -19.64 33.76 -11.56
CA GLY A 40 -19.69 34.60 -10.36
C GLY A 40 -18.48 34.32 -9.47
N SER A 41 -18.05 35.30 -8.67
CA SER A 41 -16.92 35.13 -7.75
C SER A 41 -17.17 35.71 -6.36
N LEU A 42 -16.51 35.13 -5.36
CA LEU A 42 -16.45 35.65 -3.99
C LEU A 42 -15.00 35.68 -3.51
N ASP A 43 -14.60 36.80 -2.90
CA ASP A 43 -13.28 36.98 -2.34
C ASP A 43 -13.33 36.84 -0.81
N ILE A 44 -12.42 36.04 -0.24
CA ILE A 44 -12.23 35.91 1.20
C ILE A 44 -10.76 36.23 1.52
N ILE A 45 -10.56 37.29 2.29
CA ILE A 45 -9.25 37.68 2.80
C ILE A 45 -8.88 36.78 3.97
N ILE A 46 -7.65 36.28 3.96
CA ILE A 46 -7.03 35.49 5.03
C ILE A 46 -5.84 36.26 5.57
N SER A 47 -5.72 36.33 6.88
CA SER A 47 -4.62 37.02 7.58
C SER A 47 -3.92 36.06 8.51
N CYS A 48 -2.58 36.00 8.44
CA CYS A 48 -1.75 35.14 9.30
C CYS A 48 -1.18 35.95 10.47
N TYR A 49 -1.31 35.42 11.68
CA TYR A 49 -0.83 36.01 12.93
C TYR A 49 0.04 35.02 13.68
N GLY A 50 0.98 35.54 14.47
CA GLY A 50 1.89 34.73 15.27
C GLY A 50 3.28 35.34 15.28
N ASN A 51 4.20 34.68 15.99
CA ASN A 51 5.56 35.16 16.17
C ASN A 51 6.62 34.15 15.68
N SER A 52 6.19 33.08 15.01
CA SER A 52 7.09 32.08 14.44
C SER A 52 7.42 32.40 12.98
N GLY A 53 8.66 32.11 12.55
CA GLY A 53 9.06 32.21 11.15
C GLY A 53 8.47 31.09 10.26
N ASN A 54 7.82 30.08 10.84
CA ASN A 54 7.29 28.94 10.11
C ASN A 54 5.99 29.30 9.35
N PRO A 55 5.87 29.03 8.06
CA PRO A 55 4.66 29.36 7.32
C PRO A 55 3.46 28.50 7.74
N VAL A 56 2.27 29.09 7.72
CA VAL A 56 0.98 28.39 7.73
C VAL A 56 0.58 28.08 6.30
N ILE A 57 0.38 26.80 5.99
CA ILE A 57 -0.06 26.35 4.66
C ILE A 57 -1.59 26.29 4.62
N LEU A 58 -2.18 27.11 3.76
CA LEU A 58 -3.61 27.15 3.50
C LEU A 58 -4.02 25.97 2.64
N ASN A 59 -4.91 25.15 3.16
CA ASN A 59 -5.34 23.94 2.48
C ASN A 59 -6.56 24.22 1.59
N GLN A 60 -6.33 24.79 0.41
CA GLN A 60 -7.39 25.31 -0.44
C GLN A 60 -8.12 24.25 -1.30
N HIS A 61 -7.66 23.00 -1.32
CA HIS A 61 -8.08 22.00 -2.32
C HIS A 61 -9.30 21.16 -1.96
N PHE A 62 -9.91 21.34 -0.79
CA PHE A 62 -10.97 20.46 -0.35
C PHE A 62 -12.30 21.21 -0.28
N LEU A 63 -12.97 21.27 -1.43
CA LEU A 63 -14.41 21.39 -1.46
C LEU A 63 -15.00 20.11 -0.85
N CYS A 64 -15.79 20.27 0.21
CA CYS A 64 -16.47 19.19 0.89
C CYS A 64 -17.87 19.03 0.30
N GLY A 65 -18.00 18.14 -0.68
CA GLY A 65 -19.26 17.83 -1.33
C GLY A 65 -19.19 17.89 -2.85
N ASP A 66 -20.34 18.08 -3.48
CA ASP A 66 -20.51 18.02 -4.93
C ASP A 66 -19.92 19.28 -5.63
N PRO A 67 -18.92 19.13 -6.52
CA PRO A 67 -18.28 20.23 -7.23
C PRO A 67 -19.12 20.85 -8.35
N ASP A 68 -20.28 20.30 -8.71
CA ASP A 68 -21.10 20.86 -9.79
C ASP A 68 -21.39 22.36 -9.57
N GLY A 69 -20.93 23.20 -10.49
CA GLY A 69 -21.02 24.67 -10.45
C GLY A 69 -19.85 25.41 -9.80
N PHE A 70 -18.90 24.72 -9.14
CA PHE A 70 -17.62 25.29 -8.70
C PHE A 70 -16.59 25.20 -9.83
N VAL A 71 -15.84 26.28 -10.07
CA VAL A 71 -14.86 26.36 -11.16
C VAL A 71 -13.44 26.28 -10.62
N SER A 72 -13.09 27.16 -9.69
CA SER A 72 -11.73 27.24 -9.14
C SER A 72 -11.68 28.14 -7.90
N ASN A 73 -10.55 28.05 -7.19
CA ASN A 73 -10.14 29.02 -6.21
C ASN A 73 -8.67 29.41 -6.43
N LEU A 74 -8.37 30.71 -6.32
CA LEU A 74 -7.05 31.27 -6.56
C LEU A 74 -6.64 32.14 -5.38
N ALA A 75 -5.43 31.93 -4.87
CA ALA A 75 -4.84 32.74 -3.81
C ALA A 75 -3.92 33.81 -4.39
N SER A 76 -4.15 35.08 -4.05
CA SER A 76 -3.39 36.21 -4.62
C SER A 76 -1.90 36.18 -4.27
N ASN A 77 -1.55 35.76 -3.06
CA ASN A 77 -0.18 35.73 -2.53
C ASN A 77 0.28 34.29 -2.22
N GLY A 78 -0.22 33.30 -2.96
CA GLY A 78 0.05 31.89 -2.70
C GLY A 78 -0.63 31.36 -1.44
N LEU A 79 -0.27 30.14 -1.05
CA LEU A 79 -0.89 29.39 0.04
C LEU A 79 -0.04 29.27 1.29
N SER A 80 1.19 29.77 1.26
CA SER A 80 2.12 29.69 2.38
C SER A 80 2.20 31.09 2.98
N LEU A 81 1.65 31.27 4.19
CA LEU A 81 1.62 32.56 4.87
C LEU A 81 2.49 32.56 6.11
N ILE A 82 3.44 33.48 6.19
CA ILE A 82 4.11 33.81 7.46
C ILE A 82 3.35 34.94 8.19
N PRO A 83 3.54 35.12 9.51
CA PRO A 83 2.83 36.14 10.26
C PRO A 83 2.97 37.55 9.68
N GLY A 84 1.87 38.29 9.69
CA GLY A 84 1.77 39.62 9.07
C GLY A 84 1.41 39.60 7.59
N GLN A 85 1.41 38.43 6.93
CA GLN A 85 0.96 38.31 5.55
C GLN A 85 -0.55 38.11 5.44
N THR A 86 -1.09 38.61 4.34
CA THR A 86 -2.48 38.40 3.93
C THR A 86 -2.54 37.84 2.51
N THR A 87 -3.53 36.99 2.23
CA THR A 87 -3.85 36.54 0.87
C THR A 87 -5.36 36.60 0.65
N THR A 88 -5.78 36.79 -0.59
CA THR A 88 -7.19 36.75 -0.97
C THR A 88 -7.47 35.43 -1.68
N LEU A 89 -8.35 34.60 -1.12
CA LEU A 89 -8.92 33.45 -1.82
C LEU A 89 -10.13 33.88 -2.63
N LYS A 90 -9.99 33.85 -3.96
CA LYS A 90 -11.06 34.12 -4.91
C LYS A 90 -11.71 32.83 -5.35
N PHE A 91 -12.94 32.58 -4.90
CA PHE A 91 -13.76 31.44 -5.32
C PHE A 91 -14.57 31.79 -6.55
N LYS A 92 -14.58 30.91 -7.56
CA LYS A 92 -15.30 31.10 -8.83
C LYS A 92 -16.33 30.00 -9.04
N PHE A 93 -17.50 30.40 -9.52
CA PHE A 93 -18.66 29.54 -9.72
C PHE A 93 -19.31 29.80 -11.07
N LYS A 94 -19.65 28.74 -11.80
CA LYS A 94 -20.33 28.82 -13.11
C LYS A 94 -21.16 27.56 -13.32
N LYS A 95 -22.47 27.73 -13.52
CA LYS A 95 -23.39 26.63 -13.81
C LYS A 95 -24.47 27.10 -14.77
N THR A 96 -24.82 26.26 -15.74
CA THR A 96 -25.98 26.48 -16.60
C THR A 96 -27.19 25.82 -15.94
N VAL A 97 -28.23 26.59 -15.71
CA VAL A 97 -29.46 26.17 -15.04
C VAL A 97 -30.68 26.57 -15.88
N THR A 98 -31.70 25.72 -15.88
CA THR A 98 -32.98 25.94 -16.59
C THR A 98 -34.05 26.58 -15.71
N SER A 99 -33.80 26.66 -14.40
CA SER A 99 -34.62 27.34 -13.39
C SER A 99 -33.70 27.93 -12.32
N ASP A 100 -34.22 28.90 -11.56
CA ASP A 100 -33.48 29.46 -10.42
C ASP A 100 -33.13 28.33 -9.44
N THR A 101 -31.83 28.16 -9.16
CA THR A 101 -31.35 27.13 -8.23
C THR A 101 -30.37 27.73 -7.25
N GLN A 102 -30.38 27.23 -6.02
CA GLN A 102 -29.43 27.60 -4.99
C GLN A 102 -28.58 26.38 -4.63
N LYS A 103 -27.27 26.59 -4.47
CA LYS A 103 -26.34 25.56 -4.00
C LYS A 103 -25.40 26.11 -2.95
N VAL A 104 -25.13 25.30 -1.91
CA VAL A 104 -24.21 25.65 -0.83
C VAL A 104 -22.94 24.83 -0.98
N TYR A 105 -21.80 25.53 -1.08
CA TYR A 105 -20.47 24.95 -1.15
C TYR A 105 -19.79 25.12 0.22
N LYS A 106 -19.12 24.05 0.68
CA LYS A 106 -18.41 24.03 1.95
C LYS A 106 -16.93 23.79 1.69
N PHE A 107 -16.06 24.68 2.15
CA PHE A 107 -14.61 24.53 2.01
C PHE A 107 -13.99 24.35 3.39
N THR A 108 -13.12 23.35 3.51
CA THR A 108 -12.35 23.16 4.75
C THR A 108 -11.37 24.30 4.98
N THR A 109 -11.02 24.51 6.24
CA THR A 109 -9.96 25.44 6.67
C THR A 109 -8.73 24.70 7.20
N ASN A 110 -8.86 23.41 7.55
CA ASN A 110 -7.77 22.59 8.08
C ASN A 110 -7.36 21.40 7.19
N GLY A 111 -7.93 21.29 5.99
CA GLY A 111 -7.64 20.19 5.06
C GLY A 111 -8.50 18.94 5.25
N SER A 112 -9.44 18.95 6.19
CA SER A 112 -10.35 17.83 6.46
C SER A 112 -11.81 18.21 6.22
N CYS A 113 -12.54 17.36 5.51
CA CYS A 113 -13.99 17.48 5.38
C CYS A 113 -14.76 16.96 6.60
N PHE A 114 -14.06 16.43 7.60
CA PHE A 114 -14.63 16.03 8.89
C PHE A 114 -14.52 17.12 9.96
N GLN A 115 -14.00 18.32 9.62
CA GLN A 115 -13.99 19.45 10.55
C GLN A 115 -15.42 19.91 10.90
N SER A 116 -15.60 20.63 12.00
CA SER A 116 -16.91 21.15 12.35
C SER A 116 -17.41 22.11 11.26
N GLU A 117 -18.69 22.03 10.92
CA GLU A 117 -19.29 22.91 9.92
C GLU A 117 -19.19 24.40 10.27
N SER A 118 -19.12 24.74 11.57
CA SER A 118 -18.92 26.12 12.05
C SER A 118 -17.52 26.66 11.74
N GLU A 119 -16.57 25.77 11.43
CA GLU A 119 -15.19 26.11 11.14
C GLU A 119 -14.94 26.22 9.63
N MET A 120 -15.80 25.64 8.80
CA MET A 120 -15.76 25.69 7.33
C MET A 120 -16.17 27.05 6.77
N ILE A 121 -15.68 27.34 5.57
CA ILE A 121 -16.18 28.43 4.74
C ILE A 121 -17.42 27.94 3.99
N LYS A 122 -18.56 28.61 4.17
CA LYS A 122 -19.85 28.30 3.52
C LYS A 122 -20.22 29.34 2.47
N ILE A 123 -20.23 28.97 1.20
CA ILE A 123 -20.60 29.88 0.10
C ILE A 123 -21.92 29.41 -0.49
N THR A 124 -22.93 30.27 -0.42
CA THR A 124 -24.23 30.06 -1.08
C THR A 124 -24.21 30.71 -2.45
N VAL A 125 -24.49 29.94 -3.50
CA VAL A 125 -24.55 30.46 -4.87
C VAL A 125 -25.98 30.35 -5.38
N ASN A 126 -26.55 31.48 -5.75
CA ASN A 126 -27.85 31.60 -6.40
C ASN A 126 -27.62 31.68 -7.92
N TYR A 127 -27.93 30.60 -8.63
CA TYR A 127 -27.92 30.59 -10.08
C TYR A 127 -29.29 31.03 -10.59
N LYS A 128 -29.33 32.19 -11.25
CA LYS A 128 -30.54 32.72 -11.87
C LYS A 128 -30.73 32.13 -13.26
N ASN A 129 -31.94 31.68 -13.57
CA ASN A 129 -32.30 31.31 -14.93
C ASN A 129 -32.04 32.50 -15.86
N GLY A 130 -31.34 32.26 -16.97
CA GLY A 130 -31.16 33.27 -17.99
C GLY A 130 -32.47 33.47 -18.74
N SER A 131 -33.04 34.68 -18.73
CA SER A 131 -34.17 35.01 -19.60
C SER A 131 -33.75 34.77 -21.04
N THR A 132 -34.30 33.76 -21.69
CA THR A 132 -34.16 33.53 -23.13
C THR A 132 -34.85 34.67 -23.86
N THR A 133 -34.14 35.78 -24.07
CA THR A 133 -34.50 36.69 -25.16
C THR A 133 -34.09 36.01 -26.45
N THR A 134 -35.03 35.24 -27.01
CA THR A 134 -34.97 34.77 -28.39
C THR A 134 -34.63 35.99 -29.27
N PRO A 135 -33.54 35.97 -30.06
CA PRO A 135 -33.29 37.04 -30.99
C PRO A 135 -34.44 37.04 -32.00
N THR A 136 -35.30 38.06 -31.96
CA THR A 136 -36.25 38.31 -33.04
C THR A 136 -35.44 38.63 -34.29
N ASN A 137 -35.40 37.66 -35.19
CA ASN A 137 -34.95 37.78 -36.56
C ASN A 137 -35.55 39.05 -37.19
N PRO A 138 -34.76 39.98 -37.76
CA PRO A 138 -35.30 41.13 -38.46
C PRO A 138 -36.11 40.62 -39.66
N THR A 139 -37.37 41.01 -39.73
CA THR A 139 -38.23 40.80 -40.88
C THR A 139 -37.60 41.46 -42.11
N ASN A 140 -37.18 40.62 -43.05
CA ASN A 140 -36.74 41.01 -44.39
C ASN A 140 -37.92 41.66 -45.14
N PRO A 141 -37.79 42.87 -45.71
CA PRO A 141 -38.84 43.48 -46.50
C PRO A 141 -38.94 42.79 -47.87
N THR A 142 -40.17 42.52 -48.26
CA THR A 142 -40.58 42.03 -49.58
C THR A 142 -40.32 43.06 -50.67
N ASN A 143 -39.60 42.68 -51.74
CA ASN A 143 -39.74 43.25 -53.09
C ASN A 143 -39.22 42.25 -54.15
N PRO A 144 -39.59 42.33 -55.45
CA PRO A 144 -40.09 41.18 -56.18
C PRO A 144 -39.14 40.73 -57.31
N THR A 145 -39.38 39.49 -57.77
CA THR A 145 -39.08 38.90 -59.08
C THR A 145 -38.16 39.66 -60.07
N ASN A 146 -36.96 39.11 -60.33
CA ASN A 146 -36.48 38.77 -61.68
C ASN A 146 -35.27 37.79 -61.61
N PRO A 147 -35.08 36.87 -62.58
CA PRO A 147 -34.26 35.67 -62.45
C PRO A 147 -32.84 35.84 -63.02
N THR A 148 -32.05 34.76 -62.84
CA THR A 148 -30.75 34.44 -63.46
C THR A 148 -29.52 35.25 -63.05
N ASN A 149 -28.77 34.78 -62.04
CA ASN A 149 -27.31 34.54 -62.12
C ASN A 149 -26.82 33.69 -60.90
N PRO A 150 -25.60 33.13 -60.94
CA PRO A 150 -25.29 31.72 -60.81
C PRO A 150 -25.20 31.23 -59.36
N THR A 151 -25.14 29.91 -59.20
CA THR A 151 -24.82 29.21 -57.95
C THR A 151 -23.81 29.97 -57.09
N ASN A 152 -24.28 30.43 -55.94
CA ASN A 152 -23.45 30.92 -54.85
C ASN A 152 -22.40 29.84 -54.53
N PRO A 153 -21.08 30.11 -54.63
CA PRO A 153 -20.09 29.12 -54.25
C PRO A 153 -20.26 28.87 -52.75
N THR A 154 -20.49 27.60 -52.40
CA THR A 154 -20.44 27.08 -51.03
C THR A 154 -19.20 27.65 -50.33
N PRO A 155 -19.28 28.20 -49.11
CA PRO A 155 -18.08 28.60 -48.41
C PRO A 155 -17.26 27.33 -48.16
N SER A 156 -16.14 27.16 -48.85
CA SER A 156 -15.13 26.17 -48.50
C SER A 156 -14.47 26.64 -47.20
N THR A 157 -15.16 26.47 -46.08
CA THR A 157 -14.57 26.70 -44.77
C THR A 157 -13.50 25.64 -44.54
N ASN A 158 -12.31 26.10 -44.20
CA ASN A 158 -11.14 25.31 -43.83
C ASN A 158 -11.43 24.49 -42.56
N ILE A 159 -11.92 23.26 -42.74
CA ILE A 159 -12.47 22.44 -41.67
C ILE A 159 -11.52 21.28 -41.32
N ILE A 160 -11.36 21.04 -40.02
CA ILE A 160 -10.91 19.81 -39.41
C ILE A 160 -12.15 19.10 -38.86
N THR A 161 -12.28 17.82 -39.17
CA THR A 161 -13.31 16.92 -38.62
C THR A 161 -12.65 15.67 -38.02
N TYR A 162 -13.44 14.88 -37.31
CA TYR A 162 -13.14 13.48 -37.05
C TYR A 162 -14.24 12.60 -37.68
N ASN A 163 -13.87 11.45 -38.24
CA ASN A 163 -14.77 10.49 -38.91
C ASN A 163 -15.74 11.08 -39.96
N ASN A 164 -15.39 12.18 -40.64
CA ASN A 164 -16.28 12.89 -41.56
C ASN A 164 -17.62 13.33 -40.92
N SER A 165 -17.67 13.49 -39.59
CA SER A 165 -18.85 14.00 -38.89
C SER A 165 -18.83 15.54 -38.84
N SER A 166 -20.02 16.16 -38.84
CA SER A 166 -20.18 17.61 -38.69
C SER A 166 -19.94 18.14 -37.27
N GLU A 167 -19.60 17.26 -36.32
CA GLU A 167 -19.22 17.63 -34.96
C GLU A 167 -17.73 18.00 -34.90
N ASN A 168 -17.44 19.15 -34.29
CA ASN A 168 -16.11 19.76 -34.27
C ASN A 168 -15.24 19.32 -33.08
N ASP A 169 -15.76 18.59 -32.09
CA ASP A 169 -15.05 18.24 -30.85
C ASP A 169 -15.17 16.75 -30.53
N GLN A 170 -14.07 16.13 -30.12
CA GLN A 170 -14.02 14.72 -29.72
C GLN A 170 -14.03 14.60 -28.20
N THR A 171 -14.87 13.72 -27.63
CA THR A 171 -14.73 13.29 -26.23
C THR A 171 -14.21 11.86 -26.19
N VAL A 172 -13.15 11.60 -25.42
CA VAL A 172 -12.58 10.25 -25.22
C VAL A 172 -12.44 9.93 -23.74
N ASN A 173 -12.49 8.65 -23.41
CA ASN A 173 -12.13 8.20 -22.08
C ASN A 173 -10.60 8.20 -21.94
N GLU A 174 -10.11 8.56 -20.77
CA GLU A 174 -8.69 8.44 -20.44
C GLU A 174 -8.13 7.03 -20.71
N GLY A 175 -6.92 6.94 -21.25
CA GLY A 175 -6.28 5.67 -21.59
C GLY A 175 -6.80 5.01 -22.88
N THR A 176 -7.71 5.66 -23.61
CA THR A 176 -8.12 5.21 -24.95
C THR A 176 -7.33 5.91 -26.05
N GLU A 177 -7.15 5.25 -27.19
CA GLU A 177 -6.48 5.84 -28.35
C GLU A 177 -7.31 6.97 -28.96
N PHE A 178 -6.63 8.05 -29.37
CA PHE A 178 -7.27 9.16 -30.06
C PHE A 178 -7.63 8.77 -31.49
N LYS A 179 -8.62 9.47 -32.04
CA LYS A 179 -8.96 9.32 -33.46
C LYS A 179 -8.13 10.33 -34.25
N LYS A 180 -7.79 9.96 -35.48
CA LYS A 180 -7.10 10.85 -36.40
C LYS A 180 -8.01 12.04 -36.74
N LEU A 181 -7.45 13.24 -36.64
CA LEU A 181 -8.04 14.49 -37.10
C LEU A 181 -7.84 14.61 -38.61
N ILE A 182 -8.94 14.72 -39.35
CA ILE A 182 -8.95 14.77 -40.81
C ILE A 182 -9.16 16.21 -41.25
N GLY A 183 -8.20 16.72 -42.01
CA GLY A 183 -8.24 18.08 -42.53
C GLY A 183 -8.66 18.16 -44.00
N SER A 184 -9.41 19.21 -44.36
CA SER A 184 -9.66 19.59 -45.75
C SER A 184 -8.39 20.00 -46.51
N ASP A 185 -8.44 20.15 -47.83
CA ASP A 185 -7.32 20.73 -48.57
C ASP A 185 -7.33 22.26 -48.46
N MET A 186 -6.20 22.86 -48.04
CA MET A 186 -6.08 24.30 -47.78
C MET A 186 -4.75 24.90 -48.27
N GLY A 187 -3.86 24.08 -48.84
CA GLY A 187 -2.52 24.46 -49.29
C GLY A 187 -1.63 23.24 -49.51
N SER A 188 -0.36 23.47 -49.85
CA SER A 188 0.63 22.41 -50.11
C SER A 188 1.48 22.06 -48.89
N THR A 189 1.55 22.91 -47.87
CA THR A 189 2.32 22.67 -46.64
C THR A 189 1.50 23.06 -45.41
N TYR A 190 1.58 22.24 -44.36
CA TYR A 190 0.82 22.42 -43.12
C TYR A 190 1.75 22.50 -41.91
N GLN A 191 1.25 23.10 -40.83
CA GLN A 191 1.84 23.02 -39.50
C GLN A 191 0.71 22.95 -38.47
N TRP A 192 0.72 21.90 -37.63
CA TRP A 192 -0.23 21.75 -36.53
C TRP A 192 0.21 22.49 -35.27
N TYR A 193 -0.79 22.98 -34.54
CA TYR A 193 -0.65 23.69 -33.28
C TYR A 193 -1.56 23.07 -32.23
N LYS A 194 -1.16 23.21 -30.97
CA LYS A 194 -1.94 22.78 -29.81
C LYS A 194 -2.01 23.85 -28.72
N LEU A 195 -3.08 23.77 -27.93
CA LEU A 195 -3.29 24.59 -26.73
C LEU A 195 -4.04 23.77 -25.68
N ARG A 196 -3.46 23.61 -24.49
CA ARG A 196 -4.16 22.91 -23.38
C ARG A 196 -5.40 23.70 -22.96
N THR A 197 -6.50 23.00 -22.68
CA THR A 197 -7.77 23.67 -22.31
C THR A 197 -7.71 24.33 -20.92
N ASP A 198 -6.77 23.91 -20.06
CA ASP A 198 -6.50 24.51 -18.75
C ASP A 198 -5.58 25.75 -18.81
N ALA A 199 -5.15 26.15 -20.02
CA ALA A 199 -4.44 27.40 -20.31
C ALA A 199 -3.11 27.63 -19.56
N VAL A 200 -2.47 26.60 -19.01
CA VAL A 200 -1.16 26.71 -18.33
C VAL A 200 0.01 26.93 -19.32
N GLY A 201 -0.25 26.84 -20.63
CA GLY A 201 0.72 27.16 -21.68
C GLY A 201 0.05 27.92 -22.82
N GLY A 202 0.83 28.78 -23.49
CA GLY A 202 0.41 29.43 -24.73
C GLY A 202 0.27 28.44 -25.89
N THR A 203 -0.09 28.95 -27.05
CA THR A 203 -0.08 28.19 -28.31
C THR A 203 1.31 27.60 -28.58
N VAL A 204 1.39 26.30 -28.83
CA VAL A 204 2.64 25.61 -29.20
C VAL A 204 2.51 24.95 -30.56
N ALA A 205 3.50 25.13 -31.44
CA ALA A 205 3.60 24.37 -32.68
C ALA A 205 4.03 22.92 -32.38
N ILE A 206 3.39 21.94 -33.00
CA ILE A 206 3.71 20.52 -32.81
C ILE A 206 4.87 20.15 -33.75
N PRO A 207 6.08 19.87 -33.25
CA PRO A 207 7.23 19.62 -34.11
C PRO A 207 6.99 18.42 -35.04
N GLY A 208 7.30 18.58 -36.33
CA GLY A 208 7.18 17.53 -37.33
C GLY A 208 5.75 17.22 -37.80
N ALA A 209 4.72 17.82 -37.20
CA ALA A 209 3.34 17.63 -37.62
C ALA A 209 3.00 18.54 -38.83
N VAL A 210 3.48 18.13 -40.00
CA VAL A 210 3.32 18.86 -41.28
C VAL A 210 2.32 18.22 -42.26
N GLY A 211 1.70 17.11 -41.85
CA GLY A 211 0.71 16.41 -42.64
C GLY A 211 -0.63 17.13 -42.70
N LYS A 212 -1.41 16.82 -43.75
CA LYS A 212 -2.80 17.27 -43.88
C LYS A 212 -3.64 16.82 -42.68
N ASP A 213 -3.47 15.57 -42.27
CA ASP A 213 -4.16 14.96 -41.13
C ASP A 213 -3.19 14.78 -39.95
N TYR A 214 -3.72 14.66 -38.74
CA TYR A 214 -2.92 14.52 -37.53
C TYR A 214 -3.52 13.49 -36.56
N LEU A 215 -2.68 12.65 -35.96
CA LEU A 215 -3.07 11.74 -34.89
C LEU A 215 -2.56 12.31 -33.55
N PRO A 216 -3.46 12.78 -32.67
CA PRO A 216 -3.11 13.27 -31.35
C PRO A 216 -2.52 12.17 -30.46
N VAL A 217 -1.70 12.53 -29.48
CA VAL A 217 -1.04 11.59 -28.55
C VAL A 217 -1.09 12.04 -27.08
N GLU A 218 -1.60 13.25 -26.81
CA GLU A 218 -1.59 13.89 -25.51
C GLU A 218 -2.68 13.40 -24.57
N GLN A 219 -2.34 13.06 -23.33
CA GLN A 219 -3.28 12.57 -22.31
C GLN A 219 -4.00 13.67 -21.52
N TYR A 220 -4.13 14.88 -22.07
CA TYR A 220 -4.91 15.97 -21.47
C TYR A 220 -5.79 16.67 -22.51
N SER A 221 -6.88 17.26 -22.03
CA SER A 221 -7.81 18.00 -22.89
C SER A 221 -7.09 19.15 -23.61
N THR A 222 -7.20 19.17 -24.94
CA THR A 222 -6.36 20.02 -25.82
C THR A 222 -7.14 20.49 -27.04
N TYR A 223 -6.96 21.75 -27.41
CA TYR A 223 -7.38 22.29 -28.70
C TYR A 223 -6.30 22.06 -29.74
N TYR A 224 -6.70 21.66 -30.95
CA TYR A 224 -5.83 21.55 -32.11
C TYR A 224 -6.35 22.41 -33.26
N TRP A 225 -5.41 22.94 -34.04
CA TRP A 225 -5.68 23.57 -35.33
C TRP A 225 -4.42 23.50 -36.19
N ARG A 226 -4.55 23.80 -37.47
CA ARG A 226 -3.40 23.84 -38.38
C ARG A 226 -3.39 25.11 -39.20
N ARG A 227 -2.18 25.55 -39.54
CA ARG A 227 -1.90 26.59 -40.52
C ARG A 227 -1.46 25.93 -41.82
N ALA A 228 -1.99 26.38 -42.94
CA ALA A 228 -1.45 26.11 -44.27
C ALA A 228 -0.68 27.35 -44.76
N TYR A 229 0.48 27.12 -45.36
CA TYR A 229 1.36 28.17 -45.91
C TYR A 229 1.96 27.72 -47.25
N GLY A 230 2.46 28.67 -48.06
CA GLY A 230 2.90 28.40 -49.44
C GLY A 230 1.90 28.81 -50.53
N VAL A 231 0.79 29.47 -50.15
CA VAL A 231 -0.09 30.26 -51.01
C VAL A 231 0.07 31.75 -50.67
N SER A 232 -0.52 32.68 -51.43
CA SER A 232 -0.30 34.14 -51.29
C SER A 232 -0.61 34.73 -49.91
N LYS A 233 -1.26 33.99 -49.01
CA LYS A 233 -1.53 34.34 -47.61
C LYS A 233 -1.63 33.09 -46.74
N ASP A 234 -1.22 33.18 -45.47
CA ASP A 234 -1.46 32.12 -44.50
C ASP A 234 -2.95 31.86 -44.27
N VAL A 235 -3.31 30.58 -44.21
CA VAL A 235 -4.69 30.14 -43.98
C VAL A 235 -4.73 29.24 -42.74
N TYR A 236 -5.72 29.45 -41.88
CA TYR A 236 -5.92 28.65 -40.67
C TYR A 236 -7.22 27.86 -40.75
N SER A 237 -7.22 26.67 -40.17
CA SER A 237 -8.43 25.88 -39.95
C SER A 237 -9.28 26.40 -38.78
N ASN A 238 -10.48 25.84 -38.62
CA ASN A 238 -11.16 25.85 -37.32
C ASN A 238 -10.31 25.18 -36.22
N ARG A 239 -10.70 25.43 -34.96
CA ARG A 239 -10.19 24.67 -33.81
C ARG A 239 -11.10 23.48 -33.56
N ILE A 240 -10.49 22.36 -33.18
CA ILE A 240 -11.15 21.15 -32.69
C ILE A 240 -10.66 20.88 -31.28
N ALA A 241 -11.57 20.65 -30.34
CA ALA A 241 -11.22 20.24 -28.99
C ALA A 241 -11.22 18.72 -28.87
N ILE A 242 -10.25 18.20 -28.12
CA ILE A 242 -10.29 16.84 -27.62
C ILE A 242 -10.49 16.93 -26.11
N TRP A 243 -11.64 16.47 -25.64
CA TRP A 243 -12.00 16.39 -24.23
C TRP A 243 -11.68 15.00 -23.70
N ILE A 244 -10.87 14.93 -22.65
CA ILE A 244 -10.59 13.68 -21.97
C ILE A 244 -11.51 13.58 -20.76
N LYS A 245 -12.37 12.57 -20.78
CA LYS A 245 -13.16 12.15 -19.64
C LYS A 245 -12.24 11.35 -18.71
N PRO A 246 -11.95 11.84 -17.50
CA PRO A 246 -11.07 11.15 -16.57
C PRO A 246 -11.61 9.77 -16.22
N ALA A 247 -10.72 8.85 -15.88
CA ALA A 247 -11.10 7.51 -15.44
C ALA A 247 -12.07 7.56 -14.22
N PRO A 248 -12.91 6.53 -14.01
CA PRO A 248 -13.70 6.40 -12.78
C PRO A 248 -12.80 6.45 -11.54
N ALA A 249 -13.30 7.06 -10.46
CA ALA A 249 -12.55 7.13 -9.21
C ALA A 249 -12.19 5.73 -8.69
N ILE A 250 -11.00 5.60 -8.09
CA ILE A 250 -10.57 4.33 -7.49
C ILE A 250 -11.33 4.13 -6.18
N GLN A 251 -12.03 3.01 -6.08
CA GLN A 251 -12.79 2.59 -4.90
C GLN A 251 -12.23 1.27 -4.35
N ASN A 252 -12.70 0.86 -3.17
CA ASN A 252 -12.27 -0.35 -2.47
C ASN A 252 -10.75 -0.39 -2.25
N ASN A 253 -10.18 0.73 -1.80
CA ASN A 253 -8.80 0.77 -1.31
C ASN A 253 -8.80 0.73 0.23
N THR A 254 -8.97 -0.44 0.79
CA THR A 254 -8.88 -0.67 2.24
C THR A 254 -7.81 -1.71 2.52
N ILE A 255 -7.17 -1.60 3.67
CA ILE A 255 -6.12 -2.50 4.12
C ILE A 255 -6.46 -3.01 5.52
N ASN A 256 -6.16 -4.27 5.79
CA ASN A 256 -6.27 -4.84 7.12
C ASN A 256 -5.08 -5.75 7.37
N LEU A 257 -4.57 -5.73 8.60
CA LEU A 257 -3.60 -6.73 9.03
C LEU A 257 -4.33 -8.05 9.23
N VAL A 258 -3.94 -9.06 8.46
CA VAL A 258 -4.38 -10.44 8.64
C VAL A 258 -3.12 -11.27 8.81
N ASP A 259 -2.92 -11.80 10.00
CA ASP A 259 -1.69 -12.46 10.42
C ASP A 259 -0.47 -11.49 10.33
N TRP A 260 0.45 -11.78 9.40
CA TRP A 260 1.67 -11.03 9.09
C TRP A 260 1.63 -10.39 7.72
N THR A 261 0.46 -10.36 7.09
CA THR A 261 0.29 -9.77 5.78
C THR A 261 -0.71 -8.63 5.92
N ILE A 262 -0.29 -7.43 5.57
CA ILE A 262 -1.25 -6.34 5.35
C ILE A 262 -1.93 -6.64 4.02
N LYS A 263 -3.13 -7.19 4.13
CA LYS A 263 -3.95 -7.52 2.97
C LYS A 263 -4.69 -6.28 2.51
N GLY A 264 -4.47 -5.95 1.25
CA GLY A 264 -5.21 -4.88 0.61
C GLY A 264 -6.36 -5.44 -0.22
N THR A 265 -7.51 -4.77 -0.20
CA THR A 265 -8.65 -5.13 -1.05
C THR A 265 -8.33 -4.94 -2.54
N ILE A 266 -9.04 -5.68 -3.38
CA ILE A 266 -8.98 -5.54 -4.85
C ILE A 266 -9.67 -4.22 -5.22
N PRO A 267 -8.97 -3.26 -5.84
CA PRO A 267 -9.56 -1.97 -6.20
C PRO A 267 -10.55 -2.11 -7.36
N THR A 268 -11.45 -1.14 -7.45
CA THR A 268 -12.36 -0.96 -8.61
C THR A 268 -12.24 0.47 -9.15
N GLY A 269 -12.60 0.68 -10.41
CA GLY A 269 -12.43 1.97 -11.11
C GLY A 269 -11.09 2.06 -11.84
N GLY A 270 -10.59 3.28 -12.04
CA GLY A 270 -9.33 3.50 -12.78
C GLY A 270 -9.42 3.15 -14.27
N ILE A 271 -8.26 3.01 -14.91
CA ILE A 271 -8.12 2.67 -16.33
C ILE A 271 -7.91 1.17 -16.47
N ASN A 272 -8.85 0.48 -17.12
CA ASN A 272 -8.73 -0.93 -17.52
C ASN A 272 -8.24 -1.88 -16.40
N SER A 273 -8.60 -1.58 -15.14
CA SER A 273 -8.15 -2.33 -13.95
C SER A 273 -6.61 -2.43 -13.81
N SER A 274 -5.86 -1.50 -14.41
CA SER A 274 -4.42 -1.38 -14.25
C SER A 274 -4.11 -0.48 -13.06
N TYR A 275 -3.44 -1.02 -12.06
CA TYR A 275 -3.14 -0.33 -10.81
C TYR A 275 -1.65 -0.42 -10.49
N THR A 276 -1.10 0.68 -9.98
CA THR A 276 0.20 0.69 -9.33
C THR A 276 -0.02 0.86 -7.84
N PHE A 277 0.58 -0.01 -7.04
CA PHE A 277 0.51 0.05 -5.58
C PHE A 277 1.82 0.61 -5.02
N SER A 278 1.71 1.41 -3.98
CA SER A 278 2.84 1.91 -3.19
C SER A 278 2.47 1.84 -1.72
N TRP A 279 3.35 1.26 -0.92
CA TRP A 279 3.19 1.20 0.52
C TRP A 279 4.06 2.27 1.16
N VAL A 280 3.52 2.96 2.17
CA VAL A 280 4.24 4.03 2.86
C VAL A 280 4.05 3.87 4.37
N LEU A 281 5.16 4.02 5.08
CA LEU A 281 5.19 4.18 6.53
C LEU A 281 5.12 5.66 6.89
N LEU A 282 4.18 6.01 7.76
CA LEU A 282 3.95 7.37 8.25
C LEU A 282 4.10 7.39 9.77
N GLY A 283 4.52 8.51 10.36
CA GLY A 283 4.63 8.67 11.82
C GLY A 283 5.94 8.16 12.45
N ALA A 284 6.92 7.76 11.63
CA ALA A 284 8.34 7.72 12.00
C ALA A 284 8.97 9.12 11.81
N GLU A 285 10.31 9.24 11.83
CA GLU A 285 10.99 10.53 11.58
C GLU A 285 10.62 11.14 10.23
N ASP A 286 10.73 10.35 9.16
CA ASP A 286 10.34 10.71 7.79
C ASP A 286 9.42 9.64 7.18
N PRO A 287 8.51 10.02 6.25
CA PRO A 287 7.76 9.05 5.47
C PRO A 287 8.69 8.12 4.69
N TYR A 288 8.56 6.81 4.91
CA TYR A 288 9.34 5.81 4.21
C TYR A 288 8.47 5.06 3.19
N THR A 289 8.89 5.02 1.93
CA THR A 289 8.20 4.25 0.88
C THR A 289 8.86 2.88 0.74
N PHE A 290 8.06 1.83 0.88
CA PHE A 290 8.55 0.45 0.71
C PHE A 290 8.84 0.17 -0.77
N PRO A 291 9.83 -0.69 -1.06
CA PRO A 291 10.10 -1.12 -2.43
C PRO A 291 8.99 -2.03 -2.99
N ASP A 292 8.18 -2.65 -2.11
CA ASP A 292 7.07 -3.50 -2.48
C ASP A 292 5.96 -2.74 -3.22
N ASN A 293 5.55 -3.28 -4.36
CA ASN A 293 4.50 -2.71 -5.23
C ASN A 293 3.33 -3.68 -5.47
N GLY A 294 3.25 -4.75 -4.67
CA GLY A 294 2.17 -5.71 -4.72
C GLY A 294 0.89 -5.22 -4.04
N GLN A 295 -0.22 -5.91 -4.31
CA GLN A 295 -1.52 -5.63 -3.69
C GLN A 295 -1.49 -5.76 -2.15
N ASN A 296 -0.62 -6.63 -1.64
CA ASN A 296 -0.42 -6.94 -0.22
C ASN A 296 1.02 -6.62 0.17
N LEU A 297 1.26 -6.38 1.47
CA LEU A 297 2.58 -6.19 2.05
C LEU A 297 2.85 -7.25 3.12
N GLU A 298 3.95 -7.98 3.01
CA GLU A 298 4.39 -8.93 4.02
C GLU A 298 5.18 -8.23 5.12
N ILE A 299 4.86 -8.54 6.37
CA ILE A 299 5.55 -8.03 7.55
C ILE A 299 6.69 -8.98 7.89
N THR A 300 7.92 -8.50 7.66
CA THR A 300 9.14 -9.22 8.01
C THR A 300 9.54 -8.96 9.47
N GLU A 301 10.41 -9.82 10.02
CA GLU A 301 11.01 -9.61 11.34
C GLU A 301 11.76 -8.27 11.43
N SER A 302 12.47 -7.87 10.36
CA SER A 302 13.18 -6.58 10.32
C SER A 302 12.23 -5.39 10.37
N LEU A 303 11.13 -5.44 9.60
CA LEU A 303 10.10 -4.41 9.62
C LEU A 303 9.43 -4.34 11.00
N TYR A 304 9.20 -5.49 11.62
CA TYR A 304 8.64 -5.54 12.95
C TYR A 304 9.54 -4.88 14.01
N ASN A 305 10.83 -5.24 14.01
CA ASN A 305 11.82 -4.65 14.91
C ASN A 305 11.88 -3.12 14.73
N PHE A 306 11.82 -2.66 13.49
CA PHE A 306 11.74 -1.23 13.19
C PHE A 306 10.49 -0.60 13.81
N LEU A 307 9.30 -1.14 13.54
CA LEU A 307 8.03 -0.60 14.04
C LEU A 307 7.93 -0.60 15.57
N SER A 308 8.56 -1.57 16.24
CA SER A 308 8.63 -1.58 17.70
C SER A 308 9.37 -0.38 18.29
N SER A 309 10.30 0.20 17.54
CA SER A 309 11.03 1.42 17.92
C SER A 309 10.22 2.70 17.65
N TYR A 310 9.14 2.60 16.86
CA TYR A 310 8.27 3.71 16.47
C TYR A 310 6.78 3.34 16.70
N PRO A 311 6.31 3.30 17.96
CA PRO A 311 4.99 2.80 18.31
C PRO A 311 3.81 3.62 17.75
N ASN A 312 4.08 4.84 17.24
CA ASN A 312 3.10 5.69 16.59
C ASN A 312 3.11 5.59 15.05
N ALA A 313 3.98 4.73 14.49
CA ALA A 313 4.08 4.58 13.06
C ALA A 313 2.89 3.76 12.51
N THR A 314 2.37 4.20 11.36
CA THR A 314 1.25 3.57 10.64
C THR A 314 1.66 3.24 9.22
N ILE A 315 1.11 2.15 8.68
CA ILE A 315 1.28 1.81 7.27
C ILE A 315 0.02 2.19 6.50
N VAL A 316 0.21 2.79 5.32
CA VAL A 316 -0.84 3.12 4.35
C VAL A 316 -0.49 2.59 2.96
N ARG A 317 -1.52 2.37 2.14
CA ARG A 317 -1.40 1.99 0.73
C ARG A 317 -1.92 3.10 -0.17
N TYR A 318 -1.06 3.57 -1.06
CA TYR A 318 -1.41 4.43 -2.18
C TYR A 318 -1.62 3.59 -3.44
N ILE A 319 -2.68 3.90 -4.17
CA ILE A 319 -2.99 3.27 -5.46
C ILE A 319 -3.12 4.35 -6.51
N THR A 320 -2.48 4.18 -7.66
CA THR A 320 -2.66 5.04 -8.82
C THR A 320 -3.14 4.26 -10.04
N SER A 321 -3.97 4.90 -10.85
CA SER A 321 -4.46 4.37 -12.13
C SER A 321 -4.85 5.54 -13.03
N GLY A 322 -4.02 5.80 -14.05
CA GLY A 322 -4.11 7.04 -14.85
C GLY A 322 -3.98 8.28 -13.97
N SER A 323 -4.89 9.24 -14.19
CA SER A 323 -5.01 10.49 -13.43
C SER A 323 -5.62 10.31 -12.03
N ARG A 324 -6.01 9.09 -11.65
CA ARG A 324 -6.66 8.82 -10.36
C ARG A 324 -5.66 8.27 -9.35
N SER A 325 -5.84 8.71 -8.12
CA SER A 325 -5.15 8.19 -6.95
C SER A 325 -6.15 7.91 -5.82
N SER A 326 -5.80 6.96 -4.96
CA SER A 326 -6.56 6.64 -3.75
C SER A 326 -5.61 6.26 -2.63
N THR A 327 -5.94 6.67 -1.41
CA THR A 327 -5.20 6.35 -0.18
C THR A 327 -6.08 5.48 0.69
N SER A 328 -5.50 4.44 1.30
CA SER A 328 -6.23 3.53 2.18
C SER A 328 -6.48 4.11 3.57
N ASN A 329 -7.21 3.36 4.40
CA ASN A 329 -7.13 3.51 5.85
C ASN A 329 -5.71 3.19 6.36
N HIS A 330 -5.45 3.51 7.63
CA HIS A 330 -4.19 3.23 8.31
C HIS A 330 -4.23 1.87 9.01
N VAL A 331 -3.09 1.17 9.03
CA VAL A 331 -2.88 -0.03 9.85
C VAL A 331 -1.80 0.27 10.89
N ASN A 332 -2.15 0.06 12.16
CA ASN A 332 -1.21 0.05 13.27
C ASN A 332 -0.64 -1.36 13.42
N ILE A 333 0.67 -1.46 13.58
CA ILE A 333 1.30 -2.71 14.01
C ILE A 333 1.64 -2.52 15.48
N LEU A 334 0.91 -3.23 16.34
CA LEU A 334 1.15 -3.17 17.77
C LEU A 334 2.55 -3.74 18.07
N PRO A 335 3.37 -3.10 18.91
CA PRO A 335 4.64 -3.67 19.32
C PRO A 335 4.44 -4.97 20.12
N VAL A 336 5.36 -5.94 19.97
CA VAL A 336 5.43 -7.15 20.82
C VAL A 336 6.79 -7.20 21.53
N PRO A 337 6.94 -8.00 22.60
CA PRO A 337 8.21 -8.14 23.29
C PRO A 337 9.33 -8.61 22.35
N LEU A 338 10.47 -7.91 22.39
CA LEU A 338 11.69 -8.29 21.67
C LEU A 338 12.75 -8.84 22.63
N PRO A 339 13.59 -9.79 22.18
CA PRO A 339 13.58 -10.42 20.86
C PRO A 339 12.41 -11.39 20.68
N ILE A 340 11.91 -11.55 19.45
CA ILE A 340 10.90 -12.56 19.13
C ILE A 340 11.53 -13.94 19.35
N THR A 341 11.02 -14.69 20.33
CA THR A 341 11.46 -16.06 20.61
C THR A 341 11.21 -16.97 19.42
N ASP A 342 12.12 -17.91 19.14
CA ASP A 342 11.90 -18.93 18.11
C ASP A 342 10.67 -19.80 18.42
N ILE A 343 10.12 -20.45 17.40
CA ILE A 343 9.03 -21.42 17.60
C ILE A 343 9.63 -22.73 18.13
N GLU A 344 9.20 -23.11 19.32
CA GLU A 344 9.53 -24.34 20.00
C GLU A 344 8.32 -25.31 20.00
N ASN A 345 8.54 -26.53 20.50
CA ASN A 345 7.52 -27.58 20.60
C ASN A 345 6.75 -27.84 19.29
N ASN A 346 7.46 -27.88 18.17
CA ASN A 346 6.91 -28.25 16.87
C ASN A 346 7.33 -29.68 16.49
N SER A 347 6.81 -30.66 17.18
CA SER A 347 6.96 -32.09 16.86
C SER A 347 5.68 -32.69 16.27
N ILE A 348 5.82 -33.74 15.46
CA ILE A 348 4.72 -34.54 14.89
C ILE A 348 4.91 -36.02 15.21
N SER A 349 3.80 -36.74 15.31
CA SER A 349 3.74 -38.18 15.57
C SER A 349 2.62 -38.82 14.76
N ILE A 350 2.72 -40.11 14.47
CA ILE A 350 1.72 -40.82 13.66
C ILE A 350 1.12 -42.00 14.41
N SER A 351 -0.20 -42.15 14.29
CA SER A 351 -0.98 -43.30 14.73
C SER A 351 -1.97 -43.66 13.63
N GLY A 352 -1.79 -44.82 13.00
CA GLY A 352 -2.56 -45.15 11.82
C GLY A 352 -2.19 -44.26 10.62
N TYR A 353 -3.22 -43.72 9.97
CA TYR A 353 -3.09 -42.66 8.95
C TYR A 353 -3.26 -41.25 9.52
N LYS A 354 -3.39 -41.11 10.84
CA LYS A 354 -3.52 -39.80 11.50
C LYS A 354 -2.18 -39.35 12.04
N ILE A 355 -1.75 -38.18 11.58
CA ILE A 355 -0.56 -37.49 12.09
C ILE A 355 -1.04 -36.42 13.06
N THR A 356 -0.61 -36.53 14.31
CA THR A 356 -0.88 -35.54 15.36
C THR A 356 0.35 -34.67 15.57
N GLY A 357 0.14 -33.37 15.51
CA GLY A 357 1.15 -32.38 15.80
C GLY A 357 1.00 -31.81 17.19
N SER A 358 2.14 -31.56 17.85
CA SER A 358 2.20 -30.83 19.11
C SER A 358 1.75 -29.37 18.94
N GLN A 359 1.30 -28.77 20.04
CA GLN A 359 0.97 -27.36 20.11
C GLN A 359 2.26 -26.55 20.21
N PRO A 360 2.59 -25.70 19.22
CA PRO A 360 3.81 -24.92 19.26
C PRO A 360 3.81 -23.91 20.42
N THR A 361 5.01 -23.52 20.85
CA THR A 361 5.26 -22.46 21.83
C THR A 361 6.27 -21.45 21.27
N GLY A 362 6.36 -20.25 21.86
CA GLY A 362 7.23 -19.19 21.33
C GLY A 362 6.69 -18.56 20.05
N GLY A 363 7.51 -17.86 19.28
CA GLY A 363 7.02 -16.99 18.20
C GLY A 363 6.03 -15.93 18.68
N VAL A 364 5.33 -15.29 17.73
CA VAL A 364 4.36 -14.21 18.01
C VAL A 364 3.15 -14.37 17.12
N GLY A 365 1.96 -14.20 17.68
CA GLY A 365 0.69 -14.30 16.96
C GLY A 365 0.19 -15.73 16.81
N GLU A 366 -0.81 -15.92 15.95
CA GLU A 366 -1.38 -17.24 15.70
C GLU A 366 -0.47 -18.11 14.84
N TYR A 367 -0.47 -19.42 15.11
CA TYR A 367 0.30 -20.40 14.36
C TYR A 367 -0.45 -20.86 13.12
N ARG A 368 0.25 -20.85 11.99
CA ARG A 368 -0.23 -21.43 10.73
C ARG A 368 0.55 -22.69 10.42
N TYR A 369 -0.15 -23.72 9.97
CA TYR A 369 0.42 -25.02 9.66
C TYR A 369 0.40 -25.25 8.15
N SER A 370 1.45 -25.89 7.65
CA SER A 370 1.51 -26.38 6.28
C SER A 370 2.25 -27.71 6.28
N TRP A 371 1.74 -28.65 5.53
CA TRP A 371 2.27 -30.01 5.47
C TRP A 371 2.95 -30.27 4.14
N PHE A 372 4.07 -30.97 4.20
CA PHE A 372 4.90 -31.29 3.04
C PHE A 372 5.32 -32.75 3.10
N LEU A 373 5.18 -33.46 1.99
CA LEU A 373 5.82 -34.74 1.74
C LEU A 373 6.93 -34.52 0.72
N GLY A 374 8.17 -34.68 1.15
CA GLY A 374 9.33 -34.70 0.26
C GLY A 374 9.65 -36.13 -0.14
N SER A 375 9.96 -36.35 -1.42
CA SER A 375 10.40 -37.64 -1.98
C SER A 375 11.46 -37.39 -3.06
N GLN A 376 11.86 -38.42 -3.82
CA GLN A 376 12.66 -38.22 -5.04
C GLN A 376 11.88 -37.53 -6.16
N GLU A 377 10.54 -37.61 -6.14
CA GLU A 377 9.65 -36.85 -7.00
C GLU A 377 9.37 -35.45 -6.44
N ASP A 378 8.62 -34.63 -7.18
CA ASP A 378 8.20 -33.31 -6.74
C ASP A 378 7.51 -33.37 -5.36
N PRO A 379 7.84 -32.45 -4.44
CA PRO A 379 7.27 -32.46 -3.11
C PRO A 379 5.75 -32.22 -3.16
N ILE A 380 4.99 -33.10 -2.50
CA ILE A 380 3.55 -32.93 -2.35
C ILE A 380 3.29 -31.91 -1.25
N VAL A 381 2.56 -30.85 -1.59
CA VAL A 381 2.02 -29.87 -0.64
C VAL A 381 0.57 -30.23 -0.38
N PHE A 382 0.18 -30.34 0.89
CA PHE A 382 -1.20 -30.61 1.25
C PHE A 382 -1.97 -29.29 1.44
N ASP A 383 -3.25 -29.28 1.05
CA ASP A 383 -4.16 -28.15 1.28
C ASP A 383 -4.62 -28.05 2.76
N GLU A 384 -4.27 -29.05 3.58
CA GLU A 384 -4.55 -29.07 5.01
C GLU A 384 -3.74 -28.01 5.76
N THR A 385 -4.43 -27.22 6.59
CA THR A 385 -3.87 -26.08 7.32
C THR A 385 -4.02 -26.20 8.84
N THR A 386 -4.62 -27.30 9.31
CA THR A 386 -4.77 -27.56 10.74
C THR A 386 -3.50 -28.14 11.36
N LYS A 387 -3.48 -28.15 12.71
CA LYS A 387 -2.38 -28.65 13.52
C LYS A 387 -2.06 -30.13 13.24
N ASP A 388 -3.08 -30.90 12.88
CA ASP A 388 -3.03 -32.35 12.65
C ASP A 388 -3.30 -32.64 11.17
N LEU A 389 -2.97 -33.84 10.68
CA LEU A 389 -3.21 -34.25 9.29
C LEU A 389 -3.77 -35.68 9.25
N ASP A 390 -4.89 -35.86 8.57
CA ASP A 390 -5.42 -37.18 8.23
C ASP A 390 -5.00 -37.54 6.80
N LEU A 391 -4.23 -38.62 6.64
CA LEU A 391 -3.76 -39.09 5.33
C LEU A 391 -4.81 -39.91 4.58
N THR A 392 -5.91 -40.30 5.22
CA THR A 392 -6.96 -41.15 4.60
C THR A 392 -7.46 -40.63 3.24
N PRO A 393 -7.64 -39.31 3.03
CA PRO A 393 -8.03 -38.77 1.72
C PRO A 393 -6.91 -38.76 0.67
N TYR A 394 -5.67 -39.10 1.02
CA TYR A 394 -4.47 -38.94 0.19
C TYR A 394 -3.80 -40.29 -0.12
N PRO A 395 -4.43 -41.18 -0.91
CA PRO A 395 -3.93 -42.53 -1.18
C PRO A 395 -2.55 -42.55 -1.88
N LEU A 396 -2.27 -41.55 -2.74
CA LEU A 396 -0.95 -41.41 -3.37
C LEU A 396 0.14 -41.11 -2.34
N ALA A 397 -0.13 -40.19 -1.40
CA ALA A 397 0.82 -39.86 -0.33
C ALA A 397 1.10 -41.06 0.57
N ILE A 398 0.05 -41.85 0.90
CA ILE A 398 0.21 -43.10 1.65
C ILE A 398 1.12 -44.08 0.90
N SER A 399 0.85 -44.29 -0.40
CA SER A 399 1.65 -45.19 -1.25
C SER A 399 3.11 -44.76 -1.30
N LEU A 400 3.38 -43.47 -1.52
CA LEU A 400 4.75 -42.94 -1.54
C LEU A 400 5.44 -43.13 -0.19
N LEU A 401 4.79 -42.76 0.92
CA LEU A 401 5.37 -42.91 2.26
C LEU A 401 5.70 -44.37 2.61
N GLN A 402 4.96 -45.35 2.06
CA GLN A 402 5.15 -46.78 2.35
C GLN A 402 6.19 -47.45 1.43
N ASN A 403 6.29 -47.00 0.18
CA ASN A 403 7.05 -47.68 -0.87
C ASN A 403 8.33 -46.95 -1.28
N ASP A 404 8.44 -45.64 -1.03
CA ASP A 404 9.65 -44.87 -1.30
C ASP A 404 10.47 -44.64 -0.02
N HIS A 405 11.67 -45.21 0.00
CA HIS A 405 12.65 -45.09 1.08
C HIS A 405 13.11 -43.65 1.36
N THR A 406 12.92 -42.72 0.41
CA THR A 406 13.24 -41.30 0.57
C THR A 406 12.05 -40.45 1.00
N ALA A 407 10.83 -41.00 0.96
CA ALA A 407 9.63 -40.26 1.29
C ALA A 407 9.56 -39.93 2.78
N VAL A 408 9.45 -38.63 3.07
CA VAL A 408 9.33 -38.08 4.42
C VAL A 408 8.26 -37.01 4.47
N ILE A 409 7.40 -37.08 5.48
CA ILE A 409 6.41 -36.04 5.77
C ILE A 409 6.87 -35.18 6.95
N PHE A 410 6.66 -33.87 6.85
CA PHE A 410 6.92 -32.92 7.93
C PHE A 410 5.93 -31.75 7.88
N ARG A 411 5.83 -31.07 9.01
CA ARG A 411 4.98 -29.89 9.20
C ARG A 411 5.86 -28.65 9.34
N THR A 412 5.60 -27.62 8.56
CA THR A 412 6.11 -26.29 8.83
C THR A 412 5.06 -25.51 9.62
N VAL A 413 5.47 -24.98 10.77
CA VAL A 413 4.72 -23.98 11.54
C VAL A 413 5.27 -22.60 11.22
N ARG A 414 4.38 -21.65 10.94
CA ARG A 414 4.72 -20.25 10.71
C ARG A 414 4.01 -19.34 11.71
N SER A 415 4.78 -18.43 12.27
CA SER A 415 4.36 -17.17 12.90
C SER A 415 5.13 -16.04 12.18
N VAL A 416 5.69 -15.04 12.89
CA VAL A 416 6.82 -14.24 12.36
C VAL A 416 8.02 -15.13 12.05
N LYS A 417 8.25 -16.11 12.93
CA LYS A 417 9.31 -17.12 12.78
C LYS A 417 8.78 -18.33 12.04
N ARG A 418 9.70 -19.13 11.50
CA ARG A 418 9.39 -20.41 10.86
C ARG A 418 10.08 -21.53 11.62
N SER A 419 9.36 -22.62 11.87
CA SER A 419 9.92 -23.86 12.40
C SER A 419 9.43 -25.05 11.60
N ASN A 420 10.32 -26.00 11.33
CA ASN A 420 9.98 -27.28 10.71
C ASN A 420 9.99 -28.36 11.80
N SER A 421 9.04 -29.29 11.71
CA SER A 421 8.98 -30.41 12.63
C SER A 421 10.05 -31.46 12.34
N ASN A 422 10.12 -32.47 13.22
CA ASN A 422 10.72 -33.75 12.86
C ASN A 422 10.03 -34.34 11.61
N LYS A 423 10.75 -35.25 10.93
CA LYS A 423 10.31 -35.93 9.71
C LYS A 423 9.82 -37.34 10.04
N ILE A 424 8.76 -37.80 9.38
CA ILE A 424 8.21 -39.16 9.50
C ILE A 424 8.33 -39.88 8.16
N SER A 425 8.83 -41.11 8.16
CA SER A 425 8.78 -42.03 7.01
C SER A 425 7.99 -43.28 7.39
N LEU A 426 7.25 -43.86 6.44
CA LEU A 426 6.51 -45.11 6.64
C LEU A 426 7.09 -46.28 5.83
N TYR A 427 8.29 -46.11 5.28
CA TYR A 427 8.89 -47.08 4.37
C TYR A 427 9.00 -48.45 5.03
N GLY A 428 8.44 -49.47 4.37
CA GLY A 428 8.48 -50.86 4.85
C GLY A 428 7.55 -51.20 6.02
N ILE A 429 6.63 -50.31 6.41
CA ILE A 429 5.64 -50.57 7.48
C ILE A 429 4.32 -51.06 6.86
N SER A 430 4.02 -52.35 7.02
CA SER A 430 2.73 -52.93 6.62
C SER A 430 1.60 -52.51 7.58
N ALA A 431 0.37 -52.36 7.07
CA ALA A 431 -0.82 -51.87 7.79
C ALA A 431 -1.21 -52.63 9.09
N LEU A 432 -0.59 -53.77 9.42
CA LEU A 432 -0.86 -54.57 10.62
C LEU A 432 0.03 -54.23 11.84
N LYS A 433 0.92 -53.23 11.76
CA LYS A 433 1.84 -52.86 12.86
C LYS A 433 1.75 -51.39 13.32
N GLN A 434 0.58 -50.76 13.20
CA GLN A 434 0.37 -49.36 13.59
C GLN A 434 0.07 -49.17 15.09
N GLN A 435 0.90 -49.73 15.97
CA GLN A 435 0.96 -49.34 17.39
C GLN A 435 2.16 -48.40 17.60
N THR A 436 1.83 -47.11 17.73
CA THR A 436 2.65 -46.02 18.28
C THR A 436 4.13 -46.03 17.92
N LEU A 437 4.48 -45.61 16.70
CA LEU A 437 5.87 -45.37 16.31
C LEU A 437 6.23 -43.88 16.52
N LYS A 438 6.86 -43.58 17.65
CA LYS A 438 7.68 -42.37 17.80
C LYS A 438 9.04 -42.66 17.17
N PHE A 439 9.29 -42.16 15.97
CA PHE A 439 10.66 -42.09 15.45
C PHE A 439 11.34 -40.88 16.09
N GLN A 440 12.09 -41.17 17.14
CA GLN A 440 12.86 -40.25 17.95
C GLN A 440 14.20 -40.00 17.23
N SER A 441 14.56 -38.74 16.98
CA SER A 441 15.89 -38.45 16.45
C SER A 441 16.95 -38.93 17.44
N GLU A 442 18.15 -39.36 17.01
CA GLU A 442 19.18 -39.79 17.98
C GLU A 442 19.56 -38.67 18.97
N SER A 443 19.29 -37.40 18.63
CA SER A 443 19.41 -36.25 19.54
C SER A 443 18.24 -36.07 20.53
N ASP A 444 17.08 -36.68 20.28
CA ASP A 444 15.94 -36.76 21.20
C ASP A 444 16.04 -37.97 22.15
N LEU A 445 16.96 -38.90 21.88
CA LEU A 445 17.26 -40.03 22.76
C LEU A 445 18.17 -39.64 23.92
N LEU A 446 18.58 -38.37 24.05
CA LEU A 446 19.50 -37.93 25.09
C LEU A 446 19.08 -36.56 25.62
N THR A 447 18.70 -36.51 26.90
CA THR A 447 18.36 -35.25 27.59
C THR A 447 19.53 -34.85 28.45
N VAL A 448 20.12 -33.68 28.20
CA VAL A 448 21.21 -33.12 29.02
C VAL A 448 20.64 -32.12 30.00
N TYR A 449 21.04 -32.23 31.26
CA TYR A 449 20.60 -31.34 32.33
C TYR A 449 21.68 -31.13 33.40
N PRO A 450 21.65 -29.98 34.10
CA PRO A 450 20.86 -28.79 33.79
C PRO A 450 21.46 -27.95 32.64
N ASN A 451 20.61 -27.20 31.92
CA ASN A 451 21.05 -26.13 31.01
C ASN A 451 20.46 -24.79 31.49
N PRO A 452 21.26 -23.74 31.80
CA PRO A 452 22.73 -23.63 31.87
C PRO A 452 23.26 -23.52 33.33
N THR A 453 24.56 -23.82 33.52
CA THR A 453 25.42 -23.57 34.72
C THR A 453 25.72 -24.73 35.71
N SER A 454 25.99 -25.96 35.28
CA SER A 454 26.55 -26.99 36.19
C SER A 454 28.04 -27.27 35.96
N GLU A 455 28.78 -27.54 37.04
CA GLU A 455 30.14 -28.10 37.05
C GLU A 455 30.19 -29.60 36.63
N SER A 456 29.10 -30.09 36.05
CA SER A 456 28.92 -31.46 35.61
C SER A 456 28.12 -31.52 34.32
N ILE A 457 28.40 -32.54 33.51
CA ILE A 457 27.58 -32.94 32.37
C ILE A 457 26.76 -34.14 32.84
N ASN A 458 25.45 -33.94 33.01
CA ASN A 458 24.55 -35.05 33.30
C ASN A 458 23.62 -35.26 32.12
N PHE A 459 23.49 -36.50 31.68
CA PHE A 459 22.52 -36.84 30.66
C PHE A 459 21.80 -38.14 30.98
N SER A 460 20.51 -38.18 30.67
CA SER A 460 19.73 -39.41 30.64
C SER A 460 19.59 -39.87 29.20
N THR A 461 19.86 -41.14 28.97
CA THR A 461 19.64 -41.80 27.68
C THR A 461 18.23 -42.35 27.61
N ASN A 462 17.62 -42.37 26.45
CA ASN A 462 16.33 -43.03 26.15
C ASN A 462 16.53 -44.07 25.05
N PHE A 463 17.76 -44.58 24.89
CA PHE A 463 18.09 -45.59 23.87
C PHE A 463 17.26 -46.86 24.09
N SER A 464 16.86 -47.53 23.00
CA SER A 464 16.18 -48.84 23.07
C SER A 464 17.14 -50.02 23.25
N THR A 465 18.45 -49.79 23.04
CA THR A 465 19.53 -50.77 23.19
C THR A 465 20.77 -50.12 23.80
N ASN A 466 21.74 -50.93 24.23
CA ASN A 466 23.02 -50.43 24.73
C ASN A 466 23.77 -49.67 23.62
N LYS A 467 24.38 -48.53 23.96
CA LYS A 467 25.14 -47.68 23.03
C LYS A 467 26.48 -47.30 23.62
N GLU A 468 27.52 -47.27 22.78
CA GLU A 468 28.80 -46.65 23.15
C GLU A 468 28.66 -45.14 23.07
N ILE A 469 28.96 -44.46 24.19
CA ILE A 469 28.92 -43.01 24.31
C ILE A 469 30.31 -42.47 24.66
N GLU A 470 30.67 -41.37 24.02
CA GLU A 470 31.89 -40.62 24.30
C GLU A 470 31.55 -39.14 24.53
N ILE A 471 32.07 -38.55 25.61
CA ILE A 471 32.00 -37.11 25.86
C ILE A 471 33.35 -36.50 25.50
N VAL A 472 33.33 -35.54 24.59
CA VAL A 472 34.51 -34.77 24.19
C VAL A 472 34.33 -33.32 24.62
N VAL A 473 35.32 -32.77 25.32
CA VAL A 473 35.33 -31.38 25.80
C VAL A 473 36.43 -30.61 25.08
N TYR A 474 36.14 -29.37 24.72
CA TYR A 474 37.08 -28.47 24.06
C TYR A 474 36.90 -27.02 24.53
N SER A 475 37.99 -26.27 24.51
CA SER A 475 38.08 -24.86 24.87
C SER A 475 39.41 -24.32 24.36
N ASP A 476 39.49 -23.02 24.09
CA ASP A 476 40.75 -22.34 23.75
C ASP A 476 41.82 -22.56 24.84
N LYS A 477 41.40 -22.80 26.09
CA LYS A 477 42.29 -23.08 27.23
C LYS A 477 42.84 -24.52 27.27
N LEU A 478 42.26 -25.46 26.52
CA LEU A 478 42.72 -26.85 26.46
C LEU A 478 43.72 -27.10 25.33
N GLY A 479 43.80 -26.21 24.35
CA GLY A 479 44.65 -26.34 23.17
C GLY A 479 44.19 -27.38 22.15
N ASN A 480 43.55 -28.48 22.59
CA ASN A 480 42.99 -29.54 21.74
C ASN A 480 41.69 -30.12 22.35
N GLU A 481 40.90 -30.82 21.53
CA GLU A 481 39.77 -31.61 22.02
C GLU A 481 40.24 -32.75 22.93
N LYS A 482 39.53 -33.00 24.04
CA LYS A 482 39.85 -34.05 25.00
C LYS A 482 38.64 -34.95 25.24
N SER A 483 38.82 -36.25 25.04
CA SER A 483 37.86 -37.27 25.47
C SER A 483 37.88 -37.38 27.00
N VAL A 484 36.74 -37.13 27.64
CA VAL A 484 36.63 -37.08 29.11
C VAL A 484 35.78 -38.22 29.69
N PHE A 485 35.01 -38.89 28.85
CA PHE A 485 34.24 -40.07 29.19
C PHE A 485 34.10 -40.94 27.95
N LYS A 486 34.27 -42.26 28.09
CA LYS A 486 33.98 -43.24 27.04
C LYS A 486 33.49 -44.53 27.68
N GLY A 487 32.31 -44.99 27.29
CA GLY A 487 31.75 -46.22 27.85
C GLY A 487 30.42 -46.63 27.23
N THR A 488 30.01 -47.86 27.52
CA THR A 488 28.72 -48.41 27.12
C THR A 488 27.64 -47.97 28.11
N VAL A 489 26.59 -47.33 27.59
CA VAL A 489 25.46 -46.83 28.36
C VAL A 489 24.22 -47.65 28.03
N THR A 490 23.51 -48.11 29.07
CA THR A 490 22.27 -48.89 28.92
C THR A 490 21.06 -47.97 28.73
N PRO A 491 19.92 -48.51 28.23
CA PRO A 491 18.65 -47.78 28.18
C PRO A 491 18.27 -47.11 29.50
N ASN A 492 17.85 -45.83 29.46
CA ASN A 492 17.40 -45.06 30.63
C ASN A 492 18.46 -44.83 31.71
N GLN A 493 19.74 -45.05 31.40
CA GLN A 493 20.82 -44.78 32.32
C GLN A 493 21.09 -43.27 32.39
N VAL A 494 21.29 -42.79 33.63
CA VAL A 494 21.82 -41.46 33.90
C VAL A 494 23.35 -41.56 33.99
N VAL A 495 24.04 -40.78 33.17
CA VAL A 495 25.50 -40.63 33.23
C VAL A 495 25.80 -39.27 33.80
N ASN A 496 26.61 -39.25 34.87
CA ASN A 496 27.08 -38.04 35.52
C ASN A 496 28.59 -37.97 35.34
N TRP A 497 29.07 -36.95 34.62
CA TRP A 497 30.49 -36.64 34.56
C TRP A 497 30.75 -35.30 35.26
N ASN A 498 31.53 -35.34 36.34
CA ASN A 498 31.94 -34.14 37.06
C ASN A 498 33.23 -33.58 36.46
N ILE A 499 33.30 -32.26 36.32
CA ILE A 499 34.50 -31.60 35.81
C ILE A 499 35.61 -31.69 36.87
N PRO A 500 36.79 -32.22 36.54
CA PRO A 500 37.91 -32.25 37.48
C PRO A 500 38.35 -30.84 37.89
N ALA A 501 38.72 -30.66 39.15
CA ALA A 501 39.22 -29.37 39.69
C ALA A 501 40.49 -28.83 38.98
N SER A 502 41.16 -29.65 38.15
CA SER A 502 42.30 -29.22 37.34
C SER A 502 41.91 -28.36 36.12
N TYR A 503 40.63 -28.25 35.78
CA TYR A 503 40.17 -27.39 34.68
C TYR A 503 40.24 -25.93 35.12
N GLN A 504 40.85 -25.08 34.29
CA GLN A 504 40.93 -23.65 34.57
C GLN A 504 39.54 -23.01 34.51
N LYS A 505 39.31 -21.98 35.33
CA LYS A 505 38.06 -21.20 35.29
C LYS A 505 37.81 -20.65 33.89
N GLY A 506 36.62 -20.84 33.33
CA GLY A 506 36.31 -20.40 31.96
C GLY A 506 35.17 -21.15 31.28
N ILE A 507 34.95 -20.83 30.00
CA ILE A 507 33.92 -21.45 29.17
C ILE A 507 34.51 -22.65 28.43
N TYR A 508 33.79 -23.75 28.50
CA TYR A 508 34.10 -25.00 27.80
C TYR A 508 32.89 -25.42 26.97
N PHE A 509 33.15 -26.03 25.83
CA PHE A 509 32.15 -26.65 24.99
C PHE A 509 32.30 -28.16 25.07
N TYR A 510 31.19 -28.87 24.93
CA TYR A 510 31.22 -30.32 24.87
C TYR A 510 30.36 -30.82 23.72
N LYS A 511 30.74 -31.99 23.21
CA LYS A 511 29.94 -32.82 22.31
C LYS A 511 29.82 -34.22 22.89
N ILE A 512 28.63 -34.79 22.81
CA ILE A 512 28.35 -36.18 23.16
C ILE A 512 28.24 -36.94 21.83
N LEU A 513 29.05 -37.98 21.70
CA LEU A 513 29.11 -38.85 20.55
C LEU A 513 28.47 -40.20 20.90
N SER A 514 27.69 -40.76 19.97
CA SER A 514 27.25 -42.15 20.00
C SER A 514 27.92 -42.89 18.84
N GLY A 515 28.87 -43.77 19.14
CA GLY A 515 29.84 -44.23 18.14
C GLY A 515 30.64 -43.04 17.57
N ASN A 516 30.65 -42.87 16.25
CA ASN A 516 31.36 -41.76 15.57
C ASN A 516 30.45 -40.58 15.18
N LYS A 517 29.22 -40.51 15.69
CA LYS A 517 28.25 -39.45 15.35
C LYS A 517 27.99 -38.55 16.54
N GLU A 518 27.97 -37.24 16.29
CA GLU A 518 27.56 -36.23 17.27
C GLU A 518 26.04 -36.28 17.48
N VAL A 519 25.62 -36.48 18.75
CA VAL A 519 24.21 -36.57 19.13
C VAL A 519 23.74 -35.39 19.97
N LYS A 520 24.65 -34.67 20.63
CA LYS A 520 24.34 -33.45 21.39
C LYS A 520 25.57 -32.57 21.57
N THR A 521 25.37 -31.26 21.61
CA THR A 521 26.38 -30.29 22.03
C THR A 521 25.85 -29.36 23.11
N GLY A 522 26.76 -28.73 23.83
CA GLY A 522 26.40 -27.71 24.80
C GLY A 522 27.60 -26.96 25.34
N LYS A 523 27.34 -26.12 26.35
CA LYS A 523 28.32 -25.25 26.99
C LYS A 523 28.36 -25.48 28.50
N ILE A 524 29.52 -25.32 29.08
CA ILE A 524 29.75 -25.40 30.52
C ILE A 524 30.59 -24.21 30.97
N ILE A 525 30.33 -23.74 32.18
CA ILE A 525 31.07 -22.65 32.82
C ILE A 525 31.75 -23.24 34.05
N VAL A 526 33.08 -23.27 34.05
CA VAL A 526 33.90 -23.67 35.21
C VAL A 526 34.18 -22.39 36.01
N GLN A 527 33.72 -22.34 37.27
CA GLN A 527 33.74 -21.12 38.09
C GLN A 527 35.00 -20.91 38.92
#